data_AF-W7IRD9-F1
#
_entry.id   AF-W7IRD9-F1
#
_cell.length_a   1.000
_cell.length_b   1.000
_cell.length_c   1.000
_cell.angle_alpha   90.00
_cell.angle_beta   90.00
_cell.angle_gamma   90.00
#
_symmetry.space_group_name_H-M   'P 1'
#
loop_
_entity.id
_entity.type
_entity.pdbx_description
1 polymer ?
#
loop_
_entity_poly.entity_id
_entity_poly.type
_entity_poly.pdbx_seq_one_letter_code
_entity_poly.pdbx_strand_id
1 'polypeptide(L)'
;MTDEAFWQLIGRAVEQPGDRDEHAEWLTEELTRLPLAQVVDFAVRLAAVRARADTPELLAAAHLIHAGSCSEYSFRSFRLWLLTLGRETFDAVVADPDGLAGVERVRALAARPMREWSAQDWPEWESLDFAAHEAFDESTGRDCALAEELARLGVADSTGPVPPGDPVRLPRLAELFEGATVRG
;
A
#
# COMPACT_ATOMS: atom_id res chain seq x y z
N MET A 1 17.53 -2.37 8.32
CA MET A 1 17.76 -2.76 6.91
C MET A 1 18.03 -1.55 6.04
N THR A 2 18.57 -1.76 4.84
CA THR A 2 18.75 -0.73 3.80
C THR A 2 17.47 -0.54 2.98
N ASP A 3 17.41 0.51 2.17
CA ASP A 3 16.30 0.76 1.25
C ASP A 3 16.16 -0.36 0.21
N GLU A 4 17.28 -0.83 -0.33
CA GLU A 4 17.31 -1.93 -1.28
C GLU A 4 16.76 -3.23 -0.68
N ALA A 5 17.18 -3.58 0.53
CA ALA A 5 16.70 -4.78 1.22
C ALA A 5 15.19 -4.71 1.52
N PHE A 6 14.68 -3.53 1.88
CA PHE A 6 13.25 -3.29 2.09
C PHE A 6 12.44 -3.57 0.81
N TRP A 7 12.81 -2.95 -0.31
CA TRP A 7 12.11 -3.14 -1.58
C TRP A 7 12.24 -4.56 -2.12
N GLN A 8 13.39 -5.22 -1.91
CA GLN A 8 13.55 -6.64 -2.24
C GLN A 8 12.64 -7.54 -1.41
N LEU A 9 12.45 -7.27 -0.11
CA LEU A 9 11.52 -8.02 0.74
C LEU A 9 10.08 -7.90 0.24
N ILE A 10 9.62 -6.67 -0.04
CA ILE A 10 8.27 -6.45 -0.59
C ILE A 10 8.12 -7.15 -1.94
N GLY A 11 9.09 -7.00 -2.85
CA GLY A 11 9.06 -7.64 -4.17
C GLY A 11 8.96 -9.17 -4.07
N ARG A 12 9.77 -9.79 -3.22
CA ARG A 12 9.72 -11.25 -2.99
C ARG A 12 8.38 -11.70 -2.40
N ALA A 13 7.74 -10.89 -1.54
CA ALA A 13 6.42 -11.21 -1.00
C ALA A 13 5.35 -11.24 -2.10
N VAL A 14 5.40 -10.30 -3.05
CA VAL A 14 4.49 -10.25 -4.21
C VAL A 14 4.69 -11.42 -5.18
N GLU A 15 5.91 -11.97 -5.24
CA GLU A 15 6.25 -13.11 -6.09
C GLU A 15 5.87 -14.48 -5.49
N GLN A 16 5.43 -14.51 -4.23
CA GLN A 16 4.98 -15.76 -3.63
C GLN A 16 3.72 -16.29 -4.35
N PRO A 17 3.50 -17.61 -4.33
CA PRO A 17 2.22 -18.15 -4.71
C PRO A 17 1.18 -17.80 -3.65
N GLY A 18 -0.07 -17.63 -4.07
CA GLY A 18 -1.20 -17.46 -3.17
C GLY A 18 -1.90 -16.12 -3.34
N ASP A 19 -2.69 -15.78 -2.34
CA ASP A 19 -3.35 -14.50 -2.22
C ASP A 19 -2.59 -13.51 -1.33
N ARG A 20 -3.12 -12.28 -1.19
CA ARG A 20 -2.43 -11.23 -0.42
C ARG A 20 -2.21 -11.58 1.05
N ASP A 21 -3.05 -12.41 1.64
CA ASP A 21 -2.90 -12.80 3.04
C ASP A 21 -1.79 -13.85 3.15
N GLU A 22 -1.75 -14.84 2.24
CA GLU A 22 -0.62 -15.78 2.14
C GLU A 22 0.72 -15.06 1.88
N HIS A 23 0.71 -13.98 1.07
CA HIS A 23 1.90 -13.15 0.85
C HIS A 23 2.32 -12.38 2.12
N ALA A 24 1.36 -11.90 2.91
CA ALA A 24 1.63 -11.22 4.18
C ALA A 24 2.18 -12.20 5.22
N GLU A 25 1.59 -13.40 5.33
CA GLU A 25 2.09 -14.49 6.17
C GLU A 25 3.55 -14.83 5.82
N TRP A 26 3.87 -14.99 4.54
CA TRP A 26 5.24 -15.22 4.11
C TRP A 26 6.19 -14.08 4.52
N LEU A 27 5.74 -12.82 4.38
CA LEU A 27 6.54 -11.67 4.78
C LEU A 27 6.76 -11.65 6.30
N THR A 28 5.74 -11.97 7.10
CA THR A 28 5.84 -12.15 8.55
C THR A 28 6.90 -13.20 8.89
N GLU A 29 6.84 -14.40 8.27
CA GLU A 29 7.80 -15.47 8.51
C GLU A 29 9.25 -15.04 8.19
N GLU A 30 9.46 -14.34 7.08
CA GLU A 30 10.79 -13.84 6.71
C GLU A 30 11.30 -12.79 7.71
N LEU A 31 10.42 -11.91 8.18
CA LEU A 31 10.76 -10.89 9.18
C LEU A 31 11.09 -11.53 10.55
N THR A 32 10.37 -12.57 10.98
CA THR A 32 10.64 -13.32 12.22
C THR A 32 12.04 -13.96 12.23
N ARG A 33 12.61 -14.25 11.06
CA ARG A 33 13.98 -14.79 10.92
C ARG A 33 15.08 -13.73 11.03
N LEU A 34 14.71 -12.44 11.03
CA LEU A 34 15.67 -11.34 11.13
C LEU A 34 15.94 -10.93 12.58
N PRO A 35 17.07 -10.26 12.86
CA PRO A 35 17.26 -9.60 14.15
C PRO A 35 16.17 -8.55 14.40
N LEU A 36 15.68 -8.43 15.65
CA LEU A 36 14.61 -7.46 16.02
C LEU A 36 14.88 -6.03 15.51
N ALA A 37 16.14 -5.58 15.56
CA ALA A 37 16.51 -4.27 15.03
C ALA A 37 16.22 -4.11 13.53
N GLN A 38 16.34 -5.18 12.74
CA GLN A 38 15.96 -5.18 11.33
C GLN A 38 14.44 -5.16 11.14
N VAL A 39 13.67 -5.84 12.00
CA VAL A 39 12.19 -5.78 11.97
C VAL A 39 11.70 -4.36 12.28
N VAL A 40 12.29 -3.71 13.29
CA VAL A 40 12.02 -2.29 13.59
C VAL A 40 12.40 -1.41 12.40
N ASP A 41 13.59 -1.60 11.82
CA ASP A 41 14.00 -0.84 10.64
C ASP A 41 13.06 -1.05 9.44
N PHE A 42 12.48 -2.24 9.26
CA PHE A 42 11.47 -2.50 8.23
C PHE A 42 10.24 -1.62 8.48
N ALA A 43 9.70 -1.65 9.69
CA ALA A 43 8.50 -0.92 10.06
C ALA A 43 8.69 0.61 9.96
N VAL A 44 9.84 1.13 10.40
CA VAL A 44 10.23 2.53 10.22
C VAL A 44 10.23 2.91 8.73
N ARG A 45 10.79 2.05 7.87
CA ARG A 45 10.82 2.29 6.42
C ARG A 45 9.45 2.19 5.78
N LEU A 46 8.65 1.21 6.17
CA LEU A 46 7.28 1.05 5.69
C LEU A 46 6.46 2.31 5.99
N ALA A 47 6.53 2.81 7.23
CA ALA A 47 5.87 4.06 7.62
C ALA A 47 6.37 5.25 6.81
N ALA A 48 7.70 5.40 6.65
CA ALA A 48 8.28 6.50 5.87
C ALA A 48 7.90 6.45 4.38
N VAL A 49 7.90 5.27 3.76
CA VAL A 49 7.51 5.09 2.36
C VAL A 49 6.01 5.34 2.18
N ARG A 50 5.16 4.78 3.06
CA ARG A 50 3.71 5.01 3.06
C ARG A 50 3.35 6.49 3.21
N ALA A 51 4.07 7.23 4.06
CA ALA A 51 3.85 8.66 4.26
C ALA A 51 4.12 9.50 2.99
N ARG A 52 4.99 9.04 2.08
CA ARG A 52 5.22 9.73 0.79
C ARG A 52 3.99 9.68 -0.13
N ALA A 53 3.12 8.70 0.07
CA ALA A 53 1.87 8.53 -0.67
C ALA A 53 0.67 9.22 0.01
N ASP A 54 0.90 9.95 1.10
CA ASP A 54 -0.14 10.66 1.86
C ASP A 54 -0.44 12.05 1.27
N THR A 55 -0.89 12.07 0.01
CA THR A 55 -1.16 13.29 -0.75
C THR A 55 -2.63 13.42 -1.16
N PRO A 56 -3.18 14.65 -1.22
CA PRO A 56 -4.54 14.88 -1.74
C PRO A 56 -4.74 14.30 -3.14
N GLU A 57 -3.70 14.30 -3.96
CA GLU A 57 -3.73 13.80 -5.33
C GLU A 57 -3.85 12.27 -5.39
N LEU A 58 -3.12 11.54 -4.54
CA LEU A 58 -3.28 10.08 -4.45
C LEU A 58 -4.58 9.68 -3.77
N LEU A 59 -5.08 10.48 -2.83
CA LEU A 59 -6.42 10.28 -2.27
C LEU A 59 -7.49 10.44 -3.36
N ALA A 60 -7.40 11.48 -4.19
CA ALA A 60 -8.29 11.67 -5.33
C ALA A 60 -8.20 10.49 -6.34
N ALA A 61 -7.00 9.98 -6.60
CA ALA A 61 -6.80 8.81 -7.45
C ALA A 61 -7.45 7.55 -6.86
N ALA A 62 -7.28 7.34 -5.55
CA ALA A 62 -7.92 6.23 -4.84
C ALA A 62 -9.45 6.34 -4.90
N HIS A 63 -10.02 7.54 -4.70
CA HIS A 63 -11.47 7.76 -4.87
C HIS A 63 -11.96 7.44 -6.28
N LEU A 64 -11.23 7.83 -7.33
CA LEU A 64 -11.61 7.49 -8.71
C LEU A 64 -11.63 5.97 -8.94
N ILE A 65 -10.58 5.27 -8.51
CA ILE A 65 -10.46 3.82 -8.70
C ILE A 65 -11.51 3.06 -7.90
N HIS A 66 -11.84 3.52 -6.68
CA HIS A 66 -12.88 2.91 -5.82
C HIS A 66 -14.31 3.41 -6.14
N ALA A 67 -14.52 4.06 -7.30
CA ALA A 67 -15.80 4.62 -7.71
C ALA A 67 -16.48 5.49 -6.63
N GLY A 68 -15.69 6.30 -5.93
CA GLY A 68 -16.12 7.20 -4.85
C GLY A 68 -16.18 6.56 -3.46
N SER A 69 -16.12 5.24 -3.32
CA SER A 69 -16.24 4.52 -2.04
C SER A 69 -14.93 4.37 -1.27
N CYS A 70 -14.02 5.34 -1.38
CA CYS A 70 -12.74 5.30 -0.67
C CYS A 70 -12.91 5.88 0.74
N SER A 71 -12.74 5.03 1.75
CA SER A 71 -12.65 5.45 3.16
C SER A 71 -11.20 5.76 3.55
N GLU A 72 -10.97 6.35 4.72
CA GLU A 72 -9.60 6.51 5.26
C GLU A 72 -8.88 5.17 5.40
N TYR A 73 -9.61 4.10 5.74
CA TYR A 73 -9.09 2.73 5.79
C TYR A 73 -8.71 2.21 4.41
N SER A 74 -9.62 2.34 3.43
CA SER A 74 -9.34 1.97 2.03
C SER A 74 -8.14 2.75 1.48
N PHE A 75 -8.00 4.03 1.81
CA PHE A 75 -6.86 4.83 1.38
C PHE A 75 -5.55 4.41 2.06
N ARG A 76 -5.57 4.01 3.34
CA ARG A 76 -4.41 3.39 4.00
C ARG A 76 -3.99 2.12 3.27
N SER A 77 -4.95 1.24 3.03
CA SER A 77 -4.72 -0.02 2.33
C SER A 77 -4.24 0.18 0.89
N PHE A 78 -4.77 1.18 0.19
CA PHE A 78 -4.35 1.59 -1.14
C PHE A 78 -2.88 2.04 -1.19
N ARG A 79 -2.44 2.83 -0.21
CA ARG A 79 -1.04 3.24 -0.12
C ARG A 79 -0.11 2.04 0.06
N LEU A 80 -0.49 1.06 0.87
CA LEU A 80 0.27 -0.20 1.02
C LEU A 80 0.30 -0.98 -0.30
N TRP A 81 -0.84 -1.04 -1.00
CA TRP A 81 -0.91 -1.65 -2.33
C TRP A 81 0.02 -0.99 -3.36
N LEU A 82 0.19 0.34 -3.34
CA LEU A 82 1.11 1.02 -4.25
C LEU A 82 2.56 0.53 -4.13
N LEU A 83 3.02 0.15 -2.92
CA LEU A 83 4.38 -0.37 -2.71
C LEU A 83 4.59 -1.69 -3.49
N THR A 84 3.51 -2.43 -3.71
CA THR A 84 3.52 -3.75 -4.35
C THR A 84 3.64 -3.64 -5.87
N LEU A 85 3.56 -2.41 -6.41
CA LEU A 85 3.86 -2.10 -7.82
C LEU A 85 5.36 -1.99 -8.09
N GLY A 86 6.19 -2.13 -7.05
CA GLY A 86 7.63 -1.97 -7.10
C GLY A 86 8.07 -0.51 -6.97
N ARG A 87 9.34 -0.33 -6.61
CA ARG A 87 9.92 0.98 -6.27
C ARG A 87 9.76 2.01 -7.40
N GLU A 88 10.11 1.64 -8.63
CA GLU A 88 10.10 2.58 -9.77
C GLU A 88 8.67 3.09 -10.04
N THR A 89 7.69 2.18 -10.08
CA THR A 89 6.28 2.54 -10.24
C THR A 89 5.79 3.40 -9.09
N PHE A 90 6.10 3.01 -7.85
CA PHE A 90 5.73 3.76 -6.65
C PHE A 90 6.28 5.20 -6.69
N ASP A 91 7.56 5.36 -6.99
CA ASP A 91 8.21 6.66 -7.07
C ASP A 91 7.60 7.52 -8.20
N ALA A 92 7.25 6.91 -9.34
CA ALA A 92 6.61 7.59 -10.45
C ALA A 92 5.18 8.06 -10.11
N VAL A 93 4.35 7.22 -9.48
CA VAL A 93 2.95 7.58 -9.16
C VAL A 93 2.85 8.54 -7.99
N VAL A 94 3.82 8.56 -7.07
CA VAL A 94 3.90 9.60 -6.03
C VAL A 94 4.21 10.96 -6.67
N ALA A 95 5.05 11.00 -7.71
CA ALA A 95 5.36 12.23 -8.42
C ALA A 95 4.25 12.66 -9.39
N ASP A 96 3.55 11.71 -10.00
CA ASP A 96 2.47 11.93 -10.96
C ASP A 96 1.33 10.90 -10.75
N PRO A 97 0.37 11.19 -9.85
CA PRO A 97 -0.73 10.27 -9.54
C PRO A 97 -1.63 9.94 -10.74
N ASP A 98 -1.75 10.85 -11.72
CA ASP A 98 -2.50 10.60 -12.95
C ASP A 98 -1.80 9.54 -13.84
N GLY A 99 -0.51 9.30 -13.61
CA GLY A 99 0.27 8.22 -14.20
C GLY A 99 -0.21 6.81 -13.83
N LEU A 100 -1.04 6.65 -12.79
CA LEU A 100 -1.71 5.39 -12.46
C LEU A 100 -2.51 4.82 -13.66
N ALA A 101 -2.99 5.67 -14.56
CA ALA A 101 -3.67 5.24 -15.78
C ALA A 101 -2.79 4.38 -16.72
N GLY A 102 -1.47 4.50 -16.61
CA GLY A 102 -0.50 3.72 -17.37
C GLY A 102 -0.10 2.39 -16.72
N VAL A 103 -0.47 2.17 -15.46
CA VAL A 103 -0.07 0.98 -14.70
C VAL A 103 -0.91 -0.22 -15.11
N GLU A 104 -0.27 -1.33 -15.50
CA GLU A 104 -0.95 -2.52 -16.03
C GLU A 104 -2.02 -3.06 -15.08
N ARG A 105 -1.72 -3.15 -13.78
CA ARG A 105 -2.70 -3.58 -12.77
C ARG A 105 -3.92 -2.67 -12.70
N VAL A 106 -3.75 -1.35 -12.82
CA VAL A 106 -4.89 -0.39 -12.84
C VAL A 106 -5.70 -0.54 -14.13
N ARG A 107 -5.04 -0.73 -15.28
CA ARG A 107 -5.70 -0.95 -16.57
C ARG A 107 -6.51 -2.24 -16.58
N ALA A 108 -5.99 -3.30 -15.96
CA ALA A 108 -6.70 -4.57 -15.81
C ALA A 108 -7.96 -4.45 -14.95
N LEU A 109 -7.95 -3.57 -13.94
CA LEU A 109 -9.14 -3.23 -13.15
C LEU A 109 -10.18 -2.49 -13.98
N ALA A 110 -9.76 -1.47 -14.72
CA ALA A 110 -10.63 -0.69 -15.59
C ALA A 110 -11.17 -1.48 -16.80
N ALA A 111 -10.56 -2.60 -17.17
CA ALA A 111 -10.99 -3.41 -18.32
C ALA A 111 -12.30 -4.18 -18.08
N ARG A 112 -12.80 -4.24 -16.84
CA ARG A 112 -14.02 -4.96 -16.46
C ARG A 112 -14.82 -4.17 -15.43
N PRO A 113 -16.15 -4.34 -15.38
CA PRO A 113 -16.96 -3.59 -14.44
C PRO A 113 -16.65 -4.01 -12.99
N MET A 114 -16.68 -3.04 -12.07
CA MET A 114 -16.35 -3.24 -10.65
C MET A 114 -17.17 -4.34 -9.96
N ARG A 115 -18.39 -4.63 -10.44
CA ARG A 115 -19.23 -5.75 -9.94
C ARG A 115 -18.65 -7.14 -10.21
N GLU A 116 -17.65 -7.23 -11.09
CA GLU A 116 -16.94 -8.47 -11.45
C GLU A 116 -15.56 -8.57 -10.77
N TRP A 117 -15.21 -7.61 -9.92
CA TRP A 117 -13.99 -7.65 -9.13
C TRP A 117 -14.16 -8.64 -7.98
N SER A 118 -13.17 -9.52 -7.83
CA SER A 118 -12.99 -10.35 -6.66
C SER A 118 -12.35 -9.56 -5.52
N ALA A 119 -12.29 -10.16 -4.32
CA ALA A 119 -11.58 -9.56 -3.19
C ALA A 119 -10.13 -9.19 -3.54
N GLN A 120 -9.43 -10.02 -4.33
CA GLN A 120 -8.03 -9.85 -4.71
C GLN A 120 -7.79 -8.78 -5.77
N ASP A 121 -8.85 -8.34 -6.45
CA ASP A 121 -8.75 -7.31 -7.49
C ASP A 121 -8.69 -5.91 -6.88
N TRP A 122 -9.27 -5.71 -5.70
CA TRP A 122 -9.23 -4.41 -5.03
C TRP A 122 -7.79 -3.94 -4.84
N PRO A 123 -7.45 -2.67 -5.15
CA PRO A 123 -6.09 -2.15 -5.01
C PRO A 123 -5.80 -1.82 -3.54
N GLU A 124 -5.81 -2.85 -2.71
CA GLU A 124 -5.73 -2.81 -1.25
C GLU A 124 -4.76 -3.90 -0.77
N TRP A 125 -4.08 -3.68 0.36
CA TRP A 125 -3.27 -4.72 1.03
C TRP A 125 -3.04 -4.35 2.50
N GLU A 126 -4.11 -4.44 3.30
CA GLU A 126 -4.08 -4.06 4.71
C GLU A 126 -3.14 -4.96 5.55
N SER A 127 -3.14 -6.27 5.27
CA SER A 127 -2.31 -7.26 5.98
C SER A 127 -0.80 -6.97 5.92
N LEU A 128 -0.33 -6.19 4.92
CA LEU A 128 1.07 -5.78 4.82
C LEU A 128 1.55 -4.90 5.98
N ASP A 129 0.66 -4.08 6.57
CA ASP A 129 0.99 -3.21 7.72
C ASP A 129 1.25 -4.04 8.98
N PHE A 130 0.60 -5.21 9.10
CA PHE A 130 0.67 -6.06 10.29
C PHE A 130 1.88 -6.99 10.30
N ALA A 131 2.49 -7.29 9.14
CA ALA A 131 3.54 -8.30 9.05
C ALA A 131 4.73 -8.06 10.00
N ALA A 132 5.16 -6.80 10.14
CA ALA A 132 6.24 -6.46 11.06
C ALA A 132 5.81 -6.51 12.53
N HIS A 133 4.56 -6.14 12.82
CA HIS A 133 3.99 -6.21 14.17
C HIS A 133 3.93 -7.66 14.65
N GLU A 134 3.35 -8.54 13.84
CA GLU A 134 3.25 -9.96 14.13
C GLU A 134 4.63 -10.59 14.32
N ALA A 135 5.57 -10.34 13.40
CA ALA A 135 6.92 -10.87 13.52
C ALA A 135 7.65 -10.42 14.79
N PHE A 136 7.46 -9.15 15.18
CA PHE A 136 8.08 -8.60 16.40
C PHE A 136 7.43 -9.17 17.67
N ASP A 137 6.10 -9.28 17.68
CA ASP A 137 5.35 -9.82 18.81
C ASP A 137 5.67 -11.31 19.01
N GLU A 138 5.75 -12.10 17.93
CA GLU A 138 6.20 -13.50 17.95
C GLU A 138 7.63 -13.65 18.51
N SER A 139 8.55 -12.80 18.04
CA SER A 139 9.96 -12.86 18.42
C SER A 139 10.22 -12.43 19.86
N THR A 140 9.34 -11.59 20.44
CA THR A 140 9.48 -11.06 21.80
C THR A 140 8.55 -11.71 22.82
N GLY A 141 7.48 -12.37 22.36
CA GLY A 141 6.39 -12.88 23.20
C GLY A 141 5.59 -11.77 23.88
N ARG A 142 5.59 -10.55 23.32
CA ARG A 142 4.89 -9.38 23.86
C ARG A 142 3.96 -8.79 22.80
N ASP A 143 2.68 -8.67 23.14
CA ASP A 143 1.69 -8.09 22.24
C ASP A 143 1.89 -6.58 22.06
N CYS A 144 1.69 -6.10 20.83
CA CYS A 144 1.77 -4.69 20.43
C CYS A 144 3.13 -4.02 20.74
N ALA A 145 4.21 -4.79 20.92
CA ALA A 145 5.48 -4.26 21.41
C ALA A 145 6.17 -3.38 20.37
N LEU A 146 6.02 -3.70 19.07
CA LEU A 146 6.56 -2.88 18.00
C LEU A 146 5.97 -1.47 17.98
N ALA A 147 4.66 -1.33 18.24
CA ALA A 147 4.01 -0.02 18.27
C ALA A 147 4.62 0.90 19.34
N GLU A 148 4.96 0.33 20.51
CA GLU A 148 5.66 1.05 21.57
C GLU A 148 7.05 1.51 21.12
N GLU A 149 7.81 0.66 20.43
CA GLU A 149 9.14 1.01 19.94
C GLU A 149 9.07 2.11 18.86
N LEU A 150 8.15 2.00 17.91
CA LEU A 150 7.94 3.01 16.88
C LEU A 150 7.56 4.37 17.51
N ALA A 151 6.70 4.36 18.53
CA ALA A 151 6.36 5.56 19.28
C ALA A 151 7.56 6.18 20.00
N ARG A 152 8.44 5.36 20.62
CA ARG A 152 9.68 5.85 21.25
C ARG A 152 10.66 6.45 20.24
N LEU A 153 10.68 5.90 19.03
CA LEU A 153 11.48 6.41 17.91
C LEU A 153 10.87 7.65 17.25
N GLY A 154 9.66 8.06 17.65
CA GLY A 154 8.95 9.21 17.07
C GLY A 154 8.45 8.95 15.64
N VAL A 155 8.25 7.68 15.26
CA VAL A 155 7.65 7.32 13.98
C VAL A 155 6.17 7.68 14.04
N ALA A 156 5.77 8.66 13.23
CA ALA A 156 4.38 9.10 13.17
C ALA A 156 3.51 8.01 12.56
N ASP A 157 2.38 7.72 13.21
CA ASP A 157 1.30 7.00 12.56
C ASP A 157 0.54 7.99 11.68
N SER A 158 0.58 7.80 10.37
CA SER A 158 -0.17 8.64 9.42
C SER A 158 -1.66 8.22 9.39
N THR A 159 -2.29 8.26 10.56
CA THR A 159 -3.73 8.04 10.82
C THR A 159 -4.56 9.30 10.63
N GLY A 160 -3.92 10.48 10.54
CA GLY A 160 -4.64 11.74 10.37
C GLY A 160 -5.35 11.83 9.01
N PRO A 161 -6.48 12.56 8.94
CA PRO A 161 -7.13 12.85 7.67
C PRO A 161 -6.16 13.61 6.76
N VAL A 162 -6.11 13.24 5.48
CA VAL A 162 -5.40 14.05 4.47
C VAL A 162 -6.07 15.42 4.46
N PRO A 163 -5.33 16.51 4.68
CA PRO A 163 -5.92 17.84 4.70
C PRO A 163 -6.58 18.14 3.34
N PRO A 164 -7.72 18.85 3.33
CA PRO A 164 -8.39 19.21 2.08
C PRO A 164 -7.44 20.07 1.24
N GLY A 165 -7.17 19.61 0.02
CA GLY A 165 -6.32 20.30 -0.95
C GLY A 165 -7.12 21.08 -1.99
N ASP A 166 -6.39 21.70 -2.91
CA ASP A 166 -6.97 22.28 -4.13
C ASP A 166 -7.66 21.20 -4.98
N PRO A 167 -8.60 21.57 -5.87
CA PRO A 167 -9.23 20.63 -6.79
C PRO A 167 -8.18 19.90 -7.64
N VAL A 168 -7.97 18.61 -7.36
CA VAL A 168 -7.04 17.75 -8.10
C VAL A 168 -7.66 17.36 -9.45
N ARG A 169 -6.87 17.44 -10.52
CA ARG A 169 -7.27 16.93 -11.84
C ARG A 169 -6.43 15.71 -12.22
N LEU A 170 -7.12 14.59 -12.49
CA LEU A 170 -6.52 13.33 -12.93
C LEU A 170 -7.16 12.90 -14.25
N PRO A 171 -6.92 13.63 -15.37
CA PRO A 171 -7.65 13.43 -16.61
C PRO A 171 -7.42 12.06 -17.25
N ARG A 172 -6.21 11.50 -17.22
CA ARG A 172 -5.94 10.18 -17.81
C ARG A 172 -6.61 9.09 -17.00
N LEU A 173 -6.56 9.20 -15.67
CA LEU A 173 -7.18 8.22 -14.78
C LEU A 173 -8.72 8.30 -14.86
N ALA A 174 -9.28 9.51 -14.92
CA ALA A 174 -10.72 9.70 -15.10
C ALA A 174 -11.21 9.10 -16.43
N GLU A 175 -10.52 9.38 -17.55
CA GLU A 175 -10.87 8.82 -18.86
C GLU A 175 -10.86 7.27 -18.85
N LEU A 176 -9.89 6.68 -18.13
CA LEU A 176 -9.77 5.23 -18.02
C LEU A 176 -10.98 4.57 -17.33
N PHE A 177 -11.49 5.16 -16.25
CA PHE A 177 -12.62 4.59 -15.49
C PHE A 177 -14.01 5.06 -16.01
N GLU A 178 -14.11 6.24 -16.59
CA GLU A 178 -15.35 6.72 -17.26
C GLU A 178 -15.59 5.97 -18.58
N GLY A 179 -14.55 5.77 -19.39
CA GLY A 179 -14.63 5.02 -20.65
C GLY A 179 -14.99 3.54 -20.49
N ALA A 180 -14.66 2.95 -19.33
CA ALA A 180 -15.03 1.59 -18.96
C ALA A 180 -16.52 1.43 -18.66
N THR A 181 -17.15 2.48 -18.11
CA THR A 181 -18.57 2.44 -17.69
C THR A 181 -19.54 2.51 -18.88
N VAL A 182 -19.11 3.07 -20.02
CA VAL A 182 -19.96 3.22 -21.23
C VAL A 182 -19.97 1.96 -22.11
N ARG A 183 -19.08 0.98 -21.87
CA ARG A 183 -18.94 -0.23 -22.70
C ARG A 183 -19.55 -1.50 -22.08
N GLY A 184 -20.28 -1.38 -20.97
CA GLY A 184 -20.92 -2.49 -20.25
C GLY A 184 -22.40 -2.67 -20.57
#